data_AF-A0A372LRI4-F1
#
_entry.id   AF-A0A372LRI4-F1
#
_cell.length_a   1.000
_cell.length_b   1.000
_cell.length_c   1.000
_cell.angle_alpha   90.00
_cell.angle_beta   90.00
_cell.angle_gamma   90.00
#
_symmetry.space_group_name_H-M   'P 1'
#
loop_
_entity.id
_entity.type
_entity.pdbx_description
1 polymer ?
#
loop_
_entity_poly.entity_id
_entity_poly.type
_entity_poly.pdbx_seq_one_letter_code
_entity_poly.pdbx_strand_id
1 'polypeptide(L)'
;MSEKKRYKFGLRKKLLVFITTLALITYGTSGVFIYVLYPMFFSGINEAVYNVLILLLGIIWSGILAFFAAGFIIKPLVKLERVALKAAEGNIKEDLEVSKSDDEIRSLGIAFNHMLFNLREMVQRIDENFRETNDKVISISRESSRAAEQAENIARTIEEISLGADNSAVSIQTTAESVEDIILIAREVQDKAKASAQTSTEMVNELINSKEVIHSLISGIQHLAKENQDSLQSVKRLEDNAKKVEQIIQLVGDIAAQTNLLALNASIEAARAGEHGKGFAVVADEVRLLADESAKAVQGISSLIQNIQQDVQGVVKQINEQVESANKEAKKGTETNAVIEEMTKTVNKVAAAVQDITVLVDRQMKTIQQTASQSEEVAAIAEQTSAGAEEVTSATQDQADVIENVEILANELKEQAEKLQQTIIRFQV
;
A
#
# COMPACT_ATOMS: atom_id res chain seq x y z
N MET A 1 44.89 -48.71 45.71
CA MET A 1 45.54 -49.92 46.29
C MET A 1 47.05 -49.76 46.19
N SER A 2 47.74 -49.45 47.28
CA SER A 2 49.21 -49.42 47.29
C SER A 2 49.70 -50.73 47.91
N GLU A 3 50.11 -51.69 47.07
CA GLU A 3 50.89 -52.82 47.56
C GLU A 3 52.12 -52.29 48.31
N LYS A 4 52.37 -52.77 49.53
CA LYS A 4 53.63 -52.51 50.23
C LYS A 4 54.75 -53.11 49.39
N LYS A 5 55.43 -52.28 48.57
CA LYS A 5 56.63 -52.68 47.83
C LYS A 5 57.64 -53.28 48.81
N ARG A 6 57.92 -54.58 48.66
CA ARG A 6 58.97 -55.28 49.40
C ARG A 6 60.30 -55.06 48.66
N TYR A 7 61.10 -54.11 49.13
CA TYR A 7 62.45 -53.87 48.60
C TYR A 7 63.37 -55.05 48.91
N LYS A 8 64.20 -55.47 47.93
CA LYS A 8 65.20 -56.52 48.17
C LYS A 8 66.20 -56.12 49.26
N PHE A 9 66.56 -54.83 49.31
CA PHE A 9 67.53 -54.30 50.27
C PHE A 9 67.20 -52.87 50.70
N GLY A 10 66.09 -52.71 51.45
CA GLY A 10 65.62 -51.39 51.92
C GLY A 10 66.58 -50.68 52.88
N LEU A 11 66.42 -49.37 53.05
CA LEU A 11 67.28 -48.48 53.84
C LEU A 11 67.47 -48.98 55.27
N ARG A 12 66.40 -49.48 55.91
CA ARG A 12 66.47 -50.06 57.25
C ARG A 12 67.35 -51.32 57.29
N LYS A 13 67.26 -52.19 56.28
CA LYS A 13 68.12 -53.37 56.17
C LYS A 13 69.56 -52.99 55.85
N LYS A 14 69.79 -51.98 55.00
CA LYS A 14 71.11 -51.42 54.71
C LYS A 14 71.78 -50.85 55.95
N LEU A 15 71.06 -50.03 56.71
CA LEU A 15 71.55 -49.48 57.97
C LEU A 15 71.83 -50.59 58.98
N LEU A 16 70.94 -51.58 59.11
CA LEU A 16 71.17 -52.74 59.97
C LEU A 16 72.42 -53.52 59.57
N VAL A 17 72.55 -53.90 58.29
CA VAL A 17 73.72 -54.64 57.77
C VAL A 17 74.98 -53.80 57.90
N PHE A 18 74.92 -52.50 57.61
CA PHE A 18 76.05 -51.60 57.79
C PHE A 18 76.48 -51.51 59.25
N ILE A 19 75.58 -51.24 60.18
CA ILE A 19 75.86 -51.15 61.62
C ILE A 19 76.38 -52.49 62.15
N THR A 20 75.81 -53.61 61.71
CA THR A 20 76.23 -54.96 62.14
C THR A 20 77.62 -55.30 61.61
N THR A 21 77.88 -55.05 60.32
CA THR A 21 79.22 -55.24 59.70
C THR A 21 80.24 -54.29 60.31
N LEU A 22 79.87 -53.05 60.58
CA LEU A 22 80.70 -52.07 61.27
C LEU A 22 81.06 -52.57 62.67
N ALA A 23 80.08 -52.96 63.48
CA ALA A 23 80.32 -53.51 64.81
C ALA A 23 81.20 -54.77 64.76
N LEU A 24 80.97 -55.66 63.79
CA LEU A 24 81.74 -56.89 63.62
C LEU A 24 83.20 -56.60 63.22
N ILE A 25 83.43 -55.63 62.32
CA ILE A 25 84.77 -55.18 61.96
C ILE A 25 85.43 -54.47 63.14
N THR A 26 84.76 -53.53 63.81
CA THR A 26 85.35 -52.73 64.88
C THR A 26 85.66 -53.60 66.10
N TYR A 27 84.68 -54.35 66.62
CA TYR A 27 84.92 -55.24 67.77
C TYR A 27 85.82 -56.42 67.41
N GLY A 28 85.69 -56.97 66.21
CA GLY A 28 86.54 -58.07 65.74
C GLY A 28 88.01 -57.65 65.58
N THR A 29 88.28 -56.50 64.94
CA THR A 29 89.64 -55.98 64.81
C THR A 29 90.20 -55.58 66.17
N SER A 30 89.47 -54.82 67.00
CA SER A 30 89.90 -54.51 68.37
C SER A 30 90.19 -55.76 69.19
N GLY A 31 89.37 -56.81 69.08
CA GLY A 31 89.59 -58.10 69.74
C GLY A 31 90.87 -58.80 69.28
N VAL A 32 91.18 -58.81 67.98
CA VAL A 32 92.43 -59.38 67.45
C VAL A 32 93.65 -58.58 67.93
N PHE A 33 93.57 -57.25 67.93
CA PHE A 33 94.67 -56.39 68.40
C PHE A 33 94.95 -56.60 69.90
N ILE A 34 93.90 -56.70 70.72
CA ILE A 34 94.01 -56.85 72.18
C ILE A 34 94.42 -58.27 72.60
N TYR A 35 93.76 -59.31 72.08
CA TYR A 35 93.96 -60.68 72.57
C TYR A 35 95.04 -61.47 71.84
N VAL A 36 95.40 -61.11 70.60
CA VAL A 36 96.38 -61.87 69.78
C VAL A 36 97.67 -61.09 69.58
N LEU A 37 97.60 -59.81 69.22
CA LEU A 37 98.76 -59.00 68.83
C LEU A 37 99.53 -58.40 70.03
N TYR A 38 98.82 -57.98 71.08
CA TYR A 38 99.43 -57.42 72.29
C TYR A 38 100.46 -58.36 72.97
N PRO A 39 100.13 -59.63 73.30
CA PRO A 39 101.10 -60.53 73.96
C PRO A 39 102.27 -60.94 73.04
N MET A 40 102.13 -60.80 71.73
CA MET A 40 103.10 -61.30 70.75
C MET A 40 104.17 -60.26 70.35
N PHE A 41 103.82 -58.95 70.38
CA PHE A 41 104.72 -57.88 69.89
C PHE A 41 104.88 -56.69 70.85
N PHE A 42 104.00 -56.49 71.83
CA PHE A 42 103.91 -55.24 72.61
C PHE A 42 103.97 -55.43 74.13
N SER A 43 104.58 -56.51 74.63
CA SER A 43 104.66 -56.88 76.06
C SER A 43 105.46 -55.92 76.96
N GLY A 44 106.02 -54.84 76.42
CA GLY A 44 106.74 -53.79 77.16
C GLY A 44 105.92 -52.54 77.50
N ILE A 45 104.66 -52.45 77.06
CA ILE A 45 103.77 -51.30 77.28
C ILE A 45 102.66 -51.70 78.27
N ASN A 46 102.26 -50.80 79.17
CA ASN A 46 101.17 -51.04 80.15
C ASN A 46 99.86 -51.43 79.43
N GLU A 47 99.30 -52.58 79.81
CA GLU A 47 98.11 -53.20 79.21
C GLU A 47 96.90 -52.25 79.16
N ALA A 48 96.70 -51.47 80.22
CA ALA A 48 95.63 -50.48 80.28
C ALA A 48 95.80 -49.37 79.23
N VAL A 49 97.04 -48.94 78.97
CA VAL A 49 97.35 -47.89 77.99
C VAL A 49 97.15 -48.41 76.57
N TYR A 50 97.55 -49.65 76.28
CA TYR A 50 97.37 -50.27 74.96
C TYR A 50 95.89 -50.49 74.61
N ASN A 51 95.09 -50.98 75.56
CA ASN A 51 93.66 -51.22 75.36
C ASN A 51 92.88 -49.92 75.08
N VAL A 52 93.19 -48.84 75.82
CA VAL A 52 92.61 -47.52 75.57
C VAL A 52 92.96 -47.00 74.17
N LEU A 53 94.20 -47.24 73.72
CA LEU A 53 94.69 -46.77 72.42
C LEU A 53 94.00 -47.50 71.25
N ILE A 54 93.81 -48.83 71.35
CA ILE A 54 93.08 -49.62 70.34
C ILE A 54 91.59 -49.28 70.30
N LEU A 55 90.96 -49.04 71.46
CA LEU A 55 89.56 -48.59 71.51
C LEU A 55 89.39 -47.20 70.88
N LEU A 56 90.33 -46.27 71.12
CA LEU A 56 90.37 -44.98 70.43
C LEU A 56 90.53 -45.14 68.91
N LEU A 57 91.43 -46.02 68.46
CA LEU A 57 91.58 -46.33 67.04
C LEU A 57 90.30 -46.93 66.44
N GLY A 58 89.60 -47.80 67.18
CA GLY A 58 88.33 -48.39 66.77
C GLY A 58 87.22 -47.35 66.60
N ILE A 59 87.18 -46.34 67.48
CA ILE A 59 86.26 -45.19 67.34
C ILE A 59 86.58 -44.39 66.08
N ILE A 60 87.88 -44.12 65.82
CA ILE A 60 88.32 -43.38 64.62
C ILE A 60 87.95 -44.15 63.34
N TRP A 61 88.24 -45.45 63.27
CA TRP A 61 87.88 -46.30 62.13
C TRP A 61 86.37 -46.40 61.92
N SER A 62 85.60 -46.48 63.01
CA SER A 62 84.14 -46.49 62.94
C SER A 62 83.59 -45.18 62.39
N GLY A 63 84.17 -44.04 62.80
CA GLY A 63 83.81 -42.72 62.26
C GLY A 63 84.09 -42.60 60.77
N ILE A 64 85.24 -43.10 60.28
CA ILE A 64 85.58 -43.09 58.85
C ILE A 64 84.58 -43.92 58.04
N LEU A 65 84.29 -45.15 58.47
CA LEU A 65 83.33 -46.01 57.77
C LEU A 65 81.90 -45.45 57.81
N ALA A 66 81.48 -44.88 58.93
CA ALA A 66 80.19 -44.20 59.06
C ALA A 66 80.09 -42.99 58.12
N PHE A 67 81.17 -42.22 57.95
CA PHE A 67 81.22 -41.11 57.00
C PHE A 67 81.01 -41.56 55.55
N PHE A 68 81.67 -42.64 55.11
CA PHE A 68 81.48 -43.19 53.76
C PHE A 68 80.06 -43.73 53.54
N ALA A 69 79.48 -44.43 54.51
CA ALA A 69 78.13 -44.95 54.42
C ALA A 69 77.06 -43.84 54.46
N ALA A 70 77.25 -42.82 55.31
CA ALA A 70 76.41 -41.63 55.34
C ALA A 70 76.44 -40.93 53.97
N GLY A 71 77.61 -40.80 53.35
CA GLY A 71 77.76 -40.26 52.00
C GLY A 71 76.97 -41.03 50.92
N PHE A 72 76.79 -42.34 51.08
CA PHE A 72 76.01 -43.16 50.13
C PHE A 72 74.49 -42.95 50.26
N ILE A 73 73.99 -42.65 51.45
CA ILE A 73 72.56 -42.42 51.72
C ILE A 73 72.17 -40.95 51.53
N ILE A 74 73.01 -40.02 51.97
CA ILE A 74 72.72 -38.58 51.99
C ILE A 74 72.82 -37.97 50.59
N LYS A 75 73.80 -38.38 49.76
CA LYS A 75 73.99 -37.79 48.42
C LYS A 75 72.75 -37.87 47.52
N PRO A 76 72.04 -39.01 47.41
CA PRO A 76 70.78 -39.08 46.67
C PRO A 76 69.66 -38.20 47.25
N LEU A 77 69.59 -38.05 48.58
CA LEU A 77 68.60 -37.19 49.24
C LEU A 77 68.86 -35.69 48.96
N VAL A 78 70.12 -35.26 49.03
CA VAL A 78 70.52 -33.88 48.69
C VAL A 78 70.28 -33.59 47.20
N LYS A 79 70.44 -34.58 46.31
CA LYS A 79 70.04 -34.44 44.91
C LYS A 79 68.53 -34.23 44.77
N LEU A 80 67.72 -35.05 45.44
CA LEU A 80 66.26 -34.92 45.43
C LEU A 80 65.80 -33.58 46.01
N GLU A 81 66.39 -33.13 47.13
CA GLU A 81 66.16 -31.81 47.71
C GLU A 81 66.46 -30.69 46.70
N ARG A 82 67.61 -30.76 46.01
CA ARG A 82 67.98 -29.74 45.01
C ARG A 82 66.98 -29.67 43.85
N VAL A 83 66.56 -30.82 43.32
CA VAL A 83 65.56 -30.83 42.22
C VAL A 83 64.19 -30.40 42.73
N ALA A 84 63.83 -30.74 43.99
CA ALA A 84 62.61 -30.25 44.62
C ALA A 84 62.61 -28.73 44.82
N LEU A 85 63.74 -28.12 45.22
CA LEU A 85 63.90 -26.67 45.31
C LEU A 85 63.79 -26.01 43.94
N LYS A 86 64.45 -26.55 42.90
CA LYS A 86 64.29 -26.07 41.52
C LYS A 86 62.83 -26.14 41.06
N ALA A 87 62.13 -27.24 41.35
CA ALA A 87 60.72 -27.42 41.02
C ALA A 87 59.82 -26.42 41.78
N ALA A 88 60.12 -26.14 43.04
CA ALA A 88 59.41 -25.14 43.85
C ALA A 88 59.64 -23.70 43.36
N GLU A 89 60.80 -23.42 42.76
CA GLU A 89 61.10 -22.15 42.09
C GLU A 89 60.42 -22.04 40.71
N GLY A 90 59.80 -23.13 40.22
CA GLY A 90 59.10 -23.21 38.95
C GLY A 90 59.87 -23.92 37.84
N ASN A 91 61.14 -24.26 38.03
CA ASN A 91 61.89 -25.03 37.04
C ASN A 91 61.61 -26.52 37.20
N ILE A 92 60.66 -27.01 36.41
CA ILE A 92 60.24 -28.42 36.42
C ILE A 92 60.77 -29.19 35.22
N LYS A 93 61.65 -28.61 34.39
CA LYS A 93 62.16 -29.22 33.15
C LYS A 93 63.06 -30.44 33.34
N GLU A 94 63.81 -30.46 34.43
CA GLU A 94 64.77 -31.52 34.72
C GLU A 94 64.10 -32.70 35.45
N ASP A 95 64.33 -33.93 34.97
CA ASP A 95 63.98 -35.13 35.72
C ASP A 95 65.01 -35.43 36.79
N LEU A 96 64.56 -35.97 37.93
CA LEU A 96 65.47 -36.48 38.95
C LEU A 96 66.11 -37.78 38.46
N GLU A 97 67.45 -37.82 38.47
CA GLU A 97 68.21 -39.05 38.30
C GLU A 97 67.88 -40.04 39.42
N VAL A 98 67.18 -41.12 39.07
CA VAL A 98 66.77 -42.13 40.04
C VAL A 98 67.98 -42.95 40.51
N SER A 99 68.09 -43.15 41.82
CA SER A 99 69.14 -44.00 42.41
C SER A 99 69.09 -45.42 41.83
N LYS A 100 70.25 -45.99 41.49
CA LYS A 100 70.39 -47.38 41.01
C LYS A 100 70.05 -48.44 42.07
N SER A 101 69.91 -48.02 43.31
CA SER A 101 69.58 -48.86 44.44
C SER A 101 68.11 -49.31 44.42
N ASP A 102 67.82 -50.57 44.78
CA ASP A 102 66.45 -51.03 45.01
C ASP A 102 65.99 -50.79 46.47
N ASP A 103 65.75 -49.51 46.80
CA ASP A 103 65.31 -49.05 48.12
C ASP A 103 64.26 -47.92 48.07
N GLU A 104 63.86 -47.44 49.25
CA GLU A 104 62.87 -46.39 49.47
C GLU A 104 63.26 -45.07 48.78
N ILE A 105 64.57 -44.78 48.65
CA ILE A 105 65.08 -43.57 47.99
C ILE A 105 64.80 -43.62 46.48
N ARG A 106 64.98 -44.79 45.86
CA ARG A 106 64.58 -45.00 44.47
C ARG A 106 63.06 -44.85 44.29
N SER A 107 62.26 -45.42 45.19
CA SER A 107 60.81 -45.28 45.10
C SER A 107 60.34 -43.83 45.27
N LEU A 108 60.97 -43.06 46.17
CA LEU A 108 60.70 -41.65 46.33
C LEU A 108 61.07 -40.86 45.08
N GLY A 109 62.22 -41.16 44.46
CA GLY A 109 62.62 -40.52 43.21
C GLY A 109 61.68 -40.81 42.03
N ILE A 110 61.16 -42.05 41.92
CA ILE A 110 60.14 -42.39 40.91
C ILE A 110 58.83 -41.64 41.17
N ALA A 111 58.37 -41.59 42.42
CA ALA A 111 57.15 -40.87 42.77
C ALA A 111 57.28 -39.35 42.51
N PHE A 112 58.46 -38.79 42.79
CA PHE A 112 58.76 -37.39 42.52
C PHE A 112 58.78 -37.08 41.01
N ASN A 113 59.38 -37.95 40.18
CA ASN A 113 59.31 -37.77 38.71
C ASN A 113 57.87 -37.89 38.18
N HIS A 114 57.04 -38.77 38.74
CA HIS A 114 55.63 -38.85 38.36
C HIS A 114 54.86 -37.57 38.75
N MET A 115 55.18 -36.96 39.89
CA MET A 115 54.65 -35.65 40.26
C MET A 115 55.10 -34.56 39.28
N LEU A 116 56.38 -34.51 38.92
CA LEU A 116 56.90 -33.57 37.91
C LEU A 116 56.19 -33.75 36.56
N PHE A 117 56.00 -34.99 36.11
CA PHE A 117 55.26 -35.29 34.88
C PHE A 117 53.83 -34.72 34.93
N ASN A 118 53.08 -35.00 36.01
CA ASN A 118 51.71 -34.48 36.17
C ASN A 118 51.66 -32.95 36.25
N LEU A 119 52.67 -32.31 36.86
CA LEU A 119 52.77 -30.84 36.90
C LEU A 119 53.04 -30.26 35.51
N ARG A 120 53.94 -30.87 34.72
CA ARG A 120 54.18 -30.47 33.33
C ARG A 120 52.93 -30.61 32.47
N GLU A 121 52.22 -31.74 32.58
CA GLU A 121 50.97 -31.97 31.85
C GLU A 121 49.90 -30.95 32.24
N MET A 122 49.78 -30.63 33.53
CA MET A 122 48.86 -29.60 34.02
C MET A 122 49.21 -28.22 33.45
N VAL A 123 50.48 -27.82 33.46
CA VAL A 123 50.94 -26.54 32.88
C VAL A 123 50.64 -26.49 31.38
N GLN A 124 50.93 -27.56 30.64
CA GLN A 124 50.64 -27.65 29.20
C GLN A 124 49.14 -27.52 28.91
N ARG A 125 48.29 -28.28 29.61
CA ARG A 125 46.83 -28.21 29.46
C ARG A 125 46.27 -26.83 29.78
N ILE A 126 46.84 -26.12 30.75
CA ILE A 126 46.39 -24.77 31.05
C ILE A 126 46.86 -23.75 29.99
N ASP A 127 48.07 -23.89 29.42
CA ASP A 127 48.50 -23.05 28.28
C ASP A 127 47.60 -23.26 27.05
N GLU A 128 47.24 -24.51 26.76
CA GLU A 128 46.27 -24.85 25.71
C GLU A 128 44.91 -24.21 25.97
N ASN A 129 44.34 -24.39 27.17
CA ASN A 129 43.06 -23.78 27.55
C ASN A 129 43.11 -22.24 27.50
N PHE A 130 44.24 -21.61 27.85
CA PHE A 130 44.41 -20.17 27.74
C PHE A 130 44.32 -19.72 26.27
N ARG A 131 45.04 -20.39 25.36
CA ARG A 131 45.00 -20.09 23.93
C ARG A 131 43.59 -20.23 23.36
N GLU A 132 42.91 -21.34 23.67
CA GLU A 132 41.53 -21.54 23.26
C GLU A 132 40.59 -20.47 23.81
N THR A 133 40.73 -20.10 25.09
CA THR A 133 39.92 -19.04 25.72
C THR A 133 40.15 -17.70 25.02
N ASN A 134 41.40 -17.35 24.72
CA ASN A 134 41.74 -16.11 24.02
C ASN A 134 41.15 -16.06 22.60
N ASP A 135 41.21 -17.17 21.85
CA ASP A 135 40.61 -17.28 20.51
C ASP A 135 39.08 -17.15 20.57
N LYS A 136 38.44 -17.70 21.61
CA LYS A 136 37.00 -17.54 21.84
C LYS A 136 36.64 -16.10 22.20
N VAL A 137 37.41 -15.41 23.02
CA VAL A 137 37.20 -13.99 23.32
C VAL A 137 37.28 -13.12 22.06
N ILE A 138 38.29 -13.34 21.20
CA ILE A 138 38.41 -12.63 19.92
C ILE A 138 37.17 -12.88 19.04
N SER A 139 36.66 -14.10 19.05
CA SER A 139 35.44 -14.46 18.31
C SER A 139 34.20 -13.75 18.87
N ILE A 140 34.06 -13.71 20.21
CA ILE A 140 32.97 -12.99 20.89
C ILE A 140 33.01 -11.50 20.56
N SER A 141 34.18 -10.86 20.61
CA SER A 141 34.33 -9.45 20.27
C SER A 141 33.90 -9.16 18.82
N ARG A 142 34.31 -10.01 17.87
CA ARG A 142 33.91 -9.90 16.47
C ARG A 142 32.39 -10.03 16.28
N GLU A 143 31.78 -11.05 16.87
CA GLU A 143 30.34 -11.27 16.73
C GLU A 143 29.52 -10.20 17.47
N SER A 144 30.03 -9.67 18.59
CA SER A 144 29.41 -8.55 19.31
C SER A 144 29.43 -7.27 18.47
N SER A 145 30.56 -6.96 17.81
CA SER A 145 30.65 -5.82 16.89
C SER A 145 29.69 -5.94 15.71
N ARG A 146 29.51 -7.15 15.16
CA ARG A 146 28.52 -7.41 14.10
C ARG A 146 27.08 -7.27 14.60
N ALA A 147 26.80 -7.73 15.82
CA ALA A 147 25.49 -7.57 16.45
C ALA A 147 25.17 -6.09 16.70
N ALA A 148 26.15 -5.28 17.10
CA ALA A 148 25.98 -3.84 17.27
C ALA A 148 25.63 -3.13 15.95
N GLU A 149 26.35 -3.46 14.86
CA GLU A 149 26.04 -2.94 13.53
C GLU A 149 24.63 -3.35 13.06
N GLN A 150 24.20 -4.58 13.37
CA GLN A 150 22.84 -5.02 13.06
C GLN A 150 21.78 -4.26 13.86
N ALA A 151 22.02 -4.01 15.16
CA ALA A 151 21.13 -3.21 15.99
C ALA A 151 21.00 -1.78 15.44
N GLU A 152 22.10 -1.14 15.04
CA GLU A 152 22.08 0.18 14.41
C GLU A 152 21.26 0.19 13.10
N ASN A 153 21.42 -0.84 12.27
CA ASN A 153 20.62 -0.97 11.05
C ASN A 153 19.14 -1.16 11.34
N ILE A 154 18.77 -1.95 12.35
CA ILE A 154 17.38 -2.10 12.81
C ILE A 154 16.83 -0.76 13.28
N ALA A 155 17.61 0.00 14.07
CA ALA A 155 17.22 1.33 14.55
C ALA A 155 16.93 2.31 13.40
N ARG A 156 17.76 2.30 12.34
CA ARG A 156 17.48 3.13 11.16
C ARG A 156 16.22 2.68 10.42
N THR A 157 16.04 1.38 10.22
CA THR A 157 14.85 0.86 9.53
C THR A 157 13.57 1.14 10.33
N ILE A 158 13.61 1.09 11.66
CA ILE A 158 12.43 1.39 12.47
C ILE A 158 12.08 2.88 12.47
N GLU A 159 13.07 3.77 12.38
CA GLU A 159 12.86 5.21 12.17
C GLU A 159 12.15 5.48 10.83
N GLU A 160 12.59 4.82 9.74
CA GLU A 160 11.92 4.89 8.44
C GLU A 160 10.48 4.37 8.49
N ILE A 161 10.23 3.28 9.22
CA ILE A 161 8.87 2.73 9.43
C ILE A 161 7.99 3.71 10.22
N SER A 162 8.53 4.32 11.28
CA SER A 162 7.82 5.33 12.08
C SER A 162 7.43 6.54 11.23
N LEU A 163 8.37 7.05 10.43
CA LEU A 163 8.11 8.16 9.51
C LEU A 163 7.05 7.77 8.45
N GLY A 164 7.10 6.53 7.96
CA GLY A 164 6.11 5.98 7.03
C GLY A 164 4.71 5.91 7.65
N ALA A 165 4.61 5.53 8.92
CA ALA A 165 3.35 5.50 9.67
C ALA A 165 2.78 6.91 9.86
N ASP A 166 3.59 7.90 10.26
CA ASP A 166 3.17 9.29 10.40
C ASP A 166 2.66 9.89 9.07
N ASN A 167 3.40 9.65 7.98
CA ASN A 167 2.98 10.10 6.65
C ASN A 167 1.67 9.43 6.20
N SER A 168 1.45 8.18 6.59
CA SER A 168 0.20 7.46 6.32
C SER A 168 -0.95 8.09 7.10
N ALA A 169 -0.74 8.45 8.37
CA ALA A 169 -1.74 9.16 9.18
C ALA A 169 -2.10 10.54 8.60
N VAL A 170 -1.12 11.30 8.10
CA VAL A 170 -1.42 12.58 7.42
C VAL A 170 -2.22 12.36 6.14
N SER A 171 -1.82 11.36 5.34
CA SER A 171 -2.51 11.03 4.08
C SER A 171 -3.94 10.55 4.31
N ILE A 172 -4.19 9.83 5.40
CA ILE A 172 -5.51 9.34 5.75
C ILE A 172 -6.43 10.47 6.23
N GLN A 173 -5.88 11.46 6.94
CA GLN A 173 -6.60 12.67 7.32
C GLN A 173 -7.06 13.46 6.09
N THR A 174 -6.17 13.69 5.12
CA THR A 174 -6.53 14.34 3.85
C THR A 174 -7.57 13.53 3.06
N THR A 175 -7.50 12.20 3.13
CA THR A 175 -8.50 11.31 2.50
C THR A 175 -9.86 11.46 3.18
N ALA A 176 -9.91 11.56 4.52
CA ALA A 176 -11.15 11.78 5.26
C ALA A 176 -11.81 13.12 4.90
N GLU A 177 -11.02 14.19 4.81
CA GLU A 177 -11.50 15.51 4.34
C GLU A 177 -12.07 15.43 2.93
N SER A 178 -11.35 14.77 2.01
CA SER A 178 -11.82 14.56 0.63
C SER A 178 -13.11 13.76 0.57
N VAL A 179 -13.27 12.76 1.45
CA VAL A 179 -14.50 11.96 1.57
C VAL A 179 -15.67 12.86 1.99
N GLU A 180 -15.46 13.75 2.96
CA GLU A 180 -16.50 14.68 3.43
C GLU A 180 -16.92 15.65 2.31
N ASP A 181 -15.97 16.19 1.55
CA ASP A 181 -16.24 17.05 0.39
C ASP A 181 -17.06 16.30 -0.68
N ILE A 182 -16.71 15.04 -0.98
CA ILE A 182 -17.45 14.25 -1.97
C ILE A 182 -18.88 13.98 -1.48
N ILE A 183 -19.11 13.76 -0.17
CA ILE A 183 -20.47 13.62 0.38
C ILE A 183 -21.31 14.88 0.11
N LEU A 184 -20.73 16.06 0.31
CA LEU A 184 -21.42 17.33 0.04
C LEU A 184 -21.75 17.48 -1.44
N ILE A 185 -20.80 17.20 -2.33
CA ILE A 185 -20.99 17.25 -3.78
C ILE A 185 -22.05 16.24 -4.22
N ALA A 186 -22.02 15.01 -3.70
CA ALA A 186 -23.00 13.98 -4.04
C ALA A 186 -24.44 14.39 -3.66
N ARG A 187 -24.61 15.02 -2.50
CA ARG A 187 -25.90 15.61 -2.09
C ARG A 187 -26.34 16.72 -3.02
N GLU A 188 -25.44 17.62 -3.40
CA GLU A 188 -25.77 18.69 -4.35
C GLU A 188 -26.20 18.12 -5.70
N VAL A 189 -25.49 17.11 -6.23
CA VAL A 189 -25.87 16.44 -7.47
C VAL A 189 -27.24 15.78 -7.35
N GLN A 190 -27.55 15.16 -6.21
CA GLN A 190 -28.86 14.55 -5.96
C GLN A 190 -30.00 15.59 -5.98
N ASP A 191 -29.80 16.74 -5.33
CA ASP A 191 -30.78 17.82 -5.31
C ASP A 191 -30.98 18.42 -6.71
N LYS A 192 -29.89 18.61 -7.47
CA LYS A 192 -29.97 19.07 -8.86
C LYS A 192 -30.68 18.07 -9.75
N ALA A 193 -30.39 16.78 -9.62
CA ALA A 193 -31.07 15.73 -10.36
C ALA A 193 -32.59 15.73 -10.05
N LYS A 194 -32.97 15.84 -8.78
CA LYS A 194 -34.39 15.94 -8.39
C LYS A 194 -35.08 17.15 -9.01
N ALA A 195 -34.43 18.31 -8.99
CA ALA A 195 -34.95 19.52 -9.62
C ALA A 195 -35.10 19.34 -11.15
N SER A 196 -34.09 18.77 -11.83
CA SER A 196 -34.15 18.48 -13.27
C SER A 196 -35.25 17.47 -13.63
N ALA A 197 -35.52 16.47 -12.79
CA ALA A 197 -36.61 15.52 -13.00
C ALA A 197 -37.98 16.22 -12.92
N GLN A 198 -38.15 17.12 -11.94
CA GLN A 198 -39.36 17.94 -11.82
C GLN A 198 -39.54 18.83 -13.06
N THR A 199 -38.52 19.58 -13.47
CA THR A 199 -38.58 20.45 -14.66
C THR A 199 -38.87 19.66 -15.93
N SER A 200 -38.30 18.45 -16.08
CA SER A 200 -38.60 17.59 -17.22
C SER A 200 -40.07 17.15 -17.23
N THR A 201 -40.65 16.88 -16.07
CA THR A 201 -42.07 16.53 -15.93
C THR A 201 -42.98 17.72 -16.30
N GLU A 202 -42.64 18.91 -15.81
CA GLU A 202 -43.35 20.15 -16.15
C GLU A 202 -43.31 20.42 -17.67
N MET A 203 -42.14 20.25 -18.30
CA MET A 203 -41.96 20.44 -19.74
C MET A 203 -42.78 19.44 -20.58
N VAL A 204 -42.88 18.18 -20.14
CA VAL A 204 -43.75 17.20 -20.81
C VAL A 204 -45.22 17.65 -20.76
N ASN A 205 -45.69 18.15 -19.62
CA ASN A 205 -47.06 18.65 -19.48
C ASN A 205 -47.32 19.88 -20.37
N GLU A 206 -46.36 20.82 -20.46
CA GLU A 206 -46.46 21.97 -21.36
C GLU A 206 -46.50 21.57 -22.83
N LEU A 207 -45.71 20.56 -23.23
CA LEU A 207 -45.72 20.03 -24.59
C LEU A 207 -47.04 19.34 -24.93
N ILE A 208 -47.64 18.60 -23.99
CA ILE A 208 -48.98 17.99 -24.16
C ILE A 208 -50.02 19.09 -24.38
N ASN A 209 -50.03 20.14 -23.55
CA ASN A 209 -50.94 21.27 -23.71
C ASN A 209 -50.72 21.99 -25.05
N SER A 210 -49.46 22.21 -25.45
CA SER A 210 -49.12 22.82 -26.73
C SER A 210 -49.63 22.01 -27.92
N LYS A 211 -49.52 20.67 -27.85
CA LYS A 211 -50.07 19.76 -28.87
C LYS A 211 -51.59 19.90 -28.99
N GLU A 212 -52.30 20.03 -27.88
CA GLU A 212 -53.76 20.22 -27.87
C GLU A 212 -54.17 21.56 -28.50
N VAL A 213 -53.48 22.65 -28.13
CA VAL A 213 -53.74 23.99 -28.70
C VAL A 213 -53.50 24.00 -30.21
N ILE A 214 -52.39 23.42 -30.68
CA ILE A 214 -52.10 23.33 -32.13
C ILE A 214 -53.10 22.43 -32.84
N HIS A 215 -53.52 21.32 -32.24
CA HIS A 215 -54.57 20.46 -32.81
C HIS A 215 -55.91 21.20 -32.96
N SER A 216 -56.31 21.98 -31.96
CA SER A 216 -57.49 22.84 -32.04
C SER A 216 -57.34 23.92 -33.13
N LEU A 217 -56.15 24.52 -33.26
CA LEU A 217 -55.88 25.52 -34.31
C LEU A 217 -56.01 24.91 -35.71
N ILE A 218 -55.43 23.73 -35.95
CA ILE A 218 -55.56 23.01 -37.23
C ILE A 218 -57.03 22.75 -37.55
N SER A 219 -57.78 22.25 -36.56
CA SER A 219 -59.22 21.96 -36.72
C SER A 219 -60.01 23.22 -37.07
N GLY A 220 -59.72 24.34 -36.42
CA GLY A 220 -60.33 25.64 -36.72
C GLY A 220 -60.00 26.14 -38.13
N ILE A 221 -58.76 26.02 -38.58
CA ILE A 221 -58.34 26.41 -39.93
C ILE A 221 -59.01 25.52 -41.00
N GLN A 222 -59.11 24.21 -40.76
CA GLN A 222 -59.82 23.30 -41.65
C GLN A 222 -61.31 23.61 -41.73
N HIS A 223 -61.91 24.00 -40.60
CA HIS A 223 -63.31 24.46 -40.56
C HIS A 223 -63.49 25.74 -41.40
N LEU A 224 -62.62 26.74 -41.23
CA LEU A 224 -62.62 27.97 -42.04
C LEU A 224 -62.47 27.69 -43.54
N ALA A 225 -61.57 26.77 -43.91
CA ALA A 225 -61.41 26.37 -45.32
C ALA A 225 -62.71 25.79 -45.89
N LYS A 226 -63.43 24.99 -45.09
CA LYS A 226 -64.73 24.41 -45.48
C LYS A 226 -65.81 25.48 -45.61
N GLU A 227 -65.94 26.40 -44.66
CA GLU A 227 -66.92 27.49 -44.72
C GLU A 227 -66.69 28.41 -45.94
N ASN A 228 -65.42 28.67 -46.28
CA ASN A 228 -65.06 29.39 -47.49
C ASN A 228 -65.44 28.62 -48.76
N GLN A 229 -65.27 27.30 -48.77
CA GLN A 229 -65.68 26.46 -49.90
C GLN A 229 -67.21 26.42 -50.07
N ASP A 230 -67.97 26.45 -48.98
CA ASP A 230 -69.43 26.59 -49.01
C ASP A 230 -69.84 28.00 -49.50
N SER A 231 -69.08 29.03 -49.11
CA SER A 231 -69.27 30.41 -49.59
C SER A 231 -69.05 30.53 -51.11
N LEU A 232 -68.06 29.82 -51.67
CA LEU A 232 -67.86 29.75 -53.13
C LEU A 232 -69.10 29.24 -53.87
N GLN A 233 -69.85 28.29 -53.31
CA GLN A 233 -71.09 27.82 -53.94
C GLN A 233 -72.15 28.92 -54.00
N SER A 234 -72.26 29.71 -52.93
CA SER A 234 -73.20 30.84 -52.87
C SER A 234 -72.81 31.96 -53.84
N VAL A 235 -71.52 32.27 -53.94
CA VAL A 235 -71.00 33.26 -54.90
C VAL A 235 -71.19 32.77 -56.34
N LYS A 236 -71.01 31.47 -56.61
CA LYS A 236 -71.26 30.90 -57.95
C LYS A 236 -72.73 31.00 -58.37
N ARG A 237 -73.65 30.78 -57.44
CA ARG A 237 -75.08 31.05 -57.67
C ARG A 237 -75.35 32.52 -58.00
N LEU A 238 -74.64 33.46 -57.36
CA LEU A 238 -74.75 34.88 -57.65
C LEU A 238 -74.21 35.21 -59.05
N GLU A 239 -73.09 34.62 -59.45
CA GLU A 239 -72.54 34.71 -60.81
C GLU A 239 -73.55 34.24 -61.87
N ASP A 240 -74.16 33.07 -61.66
CA ASP A 240 -75.16 32.51 -62.56
C ASP A 240 -76.42 33.39 -62.64
N ASN A 241 -76.85 33.95 -61.51
CA ASN A 241 -77.97 34.88 -61.47
C ASN A 241 -77.64 36.19 -62.21
N ALA A 242 -76.44 36.74 -62.04
CA ALA A 242 -76.01 37.93 -62.76
C ALA A 242 -76.00 37.71 -64.29
N LYS A 243 -75.53 36.54 -64.76
CA LYS A 243 -75.61 36.15 -66.19
C LYS A 243 -77.04 36.05 -66.70
N LYS A 244 -77.95 35.47 -65.91
CA LYS A 244 -79.38 35.41 -66.27
C LYS A 244 -79.99 36.81 -66.36
N VAL A 245 -79.66 37.71 -65.44
CA VAL A 245 -80.13 39.10 -65.49
C VAL A 245 -79.57 39.83 -66.72
N GLU A 246 -78.30 39.63 -67.06
CA GLU A 246 -77.70 40.17 -68.29
C GLU A 246 -78.49 39.73 -69.55
N GLN A 247 -78.82 38.44 -69.67
CA GLN A 247 -79.62 37.92 -70.79
C GLN A 247 -81.01 38.58 -70.87
N ILE A 248 -81.67 38.79 -69.71
CA ILE A 248 -82.97 39.46 -69.65
C ILE A 248 -82.83 40.92 -70.09
N ILE A 249 -81.81 41.63 -69.61
CA ILE A 249 -81.57 43.04 -69.92
C ILE A 249 -81.22 43.23 -71.40
N GLN A 250 -80.46 42.29 -72.00
CA GLN A 250 -80.21 42.29 -73.44
C GLN A 250 -81.51 42.15 -74.25
N LEU A 251 -82.38 41.20 -73.87
CA LEU A 251 -83.70 41.04 -74.50
C LEU A 251 -84.56 42.30 -74.36
N VAL A 252 -84.58 42.93 -73.19
CA VAL A 252 -85.32 44.19 -72.97
C VAL A 252 -84.73 45.31 -73.83
N GLY A 253 -83.41 45.36 -74.00
CA GLY A 253 -82.74 46.28 -74.91
C GLY A 253 -83.15 46.07 -76.37
N ASP A 254 -83.19 44.82 -76.81
CA ASP A 254 -83.62 44.46 -78.16
C ASP A 254 -85.09 44.85 -78.39
N ILE A 255 -85.96 44.62 -77.40
CA ILE A 255 -87.37 45.05 -77.43
C ILE A 255 -87.47 46.58 -77.47
N ALA A 256 -86.69 47.31 -76.67
CA ALA A 256 -86.68 48.78 -76.68
C ALA A 256 -86.21 49.32 -78.04
N ALA A 257 -85.16 48.75 -78.63
CA ALA A 257 -84.68 49.10 -79.97
C ALA A 257 -85.73 48.80 -81.06
N GLN A 258 -86.39 47.64 -80.99
CA GLN A 258 -87.46 47.27 -81.91
C GLN A 258 -88.68 48.20 -81.76
N THR A 259 -89.04 48.56 -80.52
CA THR A 259 -90.13 49.50 -80.22
C THR A 259 -89.80 50.90 -80.73
N ASN A 260 -88.56 51.36 -80.57
CA ASN A 260 -88.08 52.63 -81.12
C ASN A 260 -88.17 52.66 -82.65
N LEU A 261 -87.80 51.56 -83.33
CA LEU A 261 -87.94 51.43 -84.79
C LEU A 261 -89.39 51.39 -85.26
N LEU A 262 -90.26 50.66 -84.54
CA LEU A 262 -91.70 50.62 -84.81
C LEU A 262 -92.35 52.00 -84.61
N ALA A 263 -91.99 52.69 -83.53
CA ALA A 263 -92.45 54.04 -83.21
C ALA A 263 -91.96 55.06 -84.25
N LEU A 264 -90.71 54.94 -84.72
CA LEU A 264 -90.17 55.76 -85.80
C LEU A 264 -90.93 55.54 -87.12
N ASN A 265 -91.17 54.28 -87.50
CA ASN A 265 -91.95 53.96 -88.69
C ASN A 265 -93.39 54.48 -88.59
N ALA A 266 -94.01 54.38 -87.41
CA ALA A 266 -95.34 54.92 -87.15
C ALA A 266 -95.37 56.45 -87.19
N SER A 267 -94.35 57.13 -86.66
CA SER A 267 -94.20 58.60 -86.70
C SER A 267 -94.01 59.09 -88.15
N ILE A 268 -93.21 58.38 -88.96
CA ILE A 268 -93.03 58.64 -90.40
C ILE A 268 -94.36 58.50 -91.17
N GLU A 269 -95.11 57.41 -90.96
CA GLU A 269 -96.36 57.17 -91.69
C GLU A 269 -97.49 58.11 -91.21
N ALA A 270 -97.48 58.50 -89.93
CA ALA A 270 -98.37 59.53 -89.40
C ALA A 270 -98.07 60.92 -89.98
N ALA A 271 -96.79 61.28 -90.18
CA ALA A 271 -96.39 62.50 -90.89
C ALA A 271 -96.82 62.47 -92.37
N ARG A 272 -96.81 61.28 -92.99
CA ARG A 272 -97.25 61.04 -94.38
C ARG A 272 -98.75 61.21 -94.59
N ALA A 273 -99.57 60.96 -93.55
CA ALA A 273 -101.02 61.14 -93.56
C ALA A 273 -101.50 62.60 -93.35
N GLY A 274 -100.59 63.56 -93.18
CA GLY A 274 -100.90 64.99 -93.09
C GLY A 274 -101.79 65.37 -91.90
N GLU A 275 -102.79 66.23 -92.09
CA GLU A 275 -103.68 66.74 -91.01
C GLU A 275 -104.43 65.63 -90.25
N HIS A 276 -104.72 64.48 -90.90
CA HIS A 276 -105.43 63.35 -90.27
C HIS A 276 -104.52 62.47 -89.38
N GLY A 277 -103.19 62.59 -89.52
CA GLY A 277 -102.21 61.80 -88.77
C GLY A 277 -101.63 62.49 -87.53
N LYS A 278 -101.93 63.77 -87.29
CA LYS A 278 -101.32 64.58 -86.21
C LYS A 278 -101.44 63.97 -84.81
N GLY A 279 -102.61 63.42 -84.44
CA GLY A 279 -102.79 62.80 -83.13
C GLY A 279 -102.00 61.50 -82.96
N PHE A 280 -101.84 60.72 -84.03
CA PHE A 280 -101.04 59.50 -84.05
C PHE A 280 -99.53 59.79 -84.04
N ALA A 281 -99.09 60.85 -84.71
CA ALA A 281 -97.69 61.29 -84.72
C ALA A 281 -97.21 61.65 -83.30
N VAL A 282 -98.03 62.35 -82.51
CA VAL A 282 -97.70 62.70 -81.11
C VAL A 282 -97.53 61.45 -80.25
N VAL A 283 -98.44 60.47 -80.38
CA VAL A 283 -98.34 59.20 -79.62
C VAL A 283 -97.13 58.37 -80.07
N ALA A 284 -96.86 58.32 -81.38
CA ALA A 284 -95.70 57.61 -81.91
C ALA A 284 -94.37 58.24 -81.46
N ASP A 285 -94.27 59.56 -81.42
CA ASP A 285 -93.10 60.26 -80.90
C ASP A 285 -92.93 60.08 -79.37
N GLU A 286 -94.03 60.03 -78.60
CA GLU A 286 -93.97 59.74 -77.16
C GLU A 286 -93.51 58.30 -76.89
N VAL A 287 -94.00 57.31 -77.67
CA VAL A 287 -93.55 55.92 -77.58
C VAL A 287 -92.08 55.79 -78.01
N ARG A 288 -91.64 56.57 -79.00
CA ARG A 288 -90.23 56.65 -79.42
C ARG A 288 -89.35 57.19 -78.29
N LEU A 289 -89.80 58.24 -77.61
CA LEU A 289 -89.09 58.84 -76.47
C LEU A 289 -88.98 57.85 -75.29
N LEU A 290 -90.07 57.16 -74.94
CA LEU A 290 -90.09 56.12 -73.90
C LEU A 290 -89.20 54.92 -74.25
N ALA A 291 -89.14 54.54 -75.53
CA ALA A 291 -88.25 53.49 -76.00
C ALA A 291 -86.77 53.91 -75.93
N ASP A 292 -86.44 55.16 -76.23
CA ASP A 292 -85.08 55.71 -76.08
C ASP A 292 -84.67 55.82 -74.59
N GLU A 293 -85.57 56.26 -73.71
CA GLU A 293 -85.33 56.23 -72.25
C GLU A 293 -85.16 54.80 -71.73
N SER A 294 -85.97 53.85 -72.20
CA SER A 294 -85.84 52.43 -71.86
C SER A 294 -84.50 51.86 -72.31
N ALA A 295 -84.04 52.21 -73.52
CA ALA A 295 -82.73 51.81 -74.03
C ALA A 295 -81.57 52.38 -73.18
N LYS A 296 -81.65 53.66 -72.78
CA LYS A 296 -80.69 54.28 -71.86
C LYS A 296 -80.68 53.62 -70.48
N ALA A 297 -81.85 53.31 -69.93
CA ALA A 297 -81.98 52.60 -68.66
C ALA A 297 -81.39 51.18 -68.74
N VAL A 298 -81.66 50.44 -69.82
CA VAL A 298 -81.06 49.14 -70.12
C VAL A 298 -79.53 49.23 -70.17
N GLN A 299 -78.98 50.25 -70.83
CA GLN A 299 -77.53 50.45 -70.90
C GLN A 299 -76.91 50.72 -69.52
N GLY A 300 -77.59 51.50 -68.68
CA GLY A 300 -77.20 51.71 -67.27
C GLY A 300 -77.23 50.43 -66.45
N ILE A 301 -78.29 49.62 -66.56
CA ILE A 301 -78.40 48.33 -65.86
C ILE A 301 -77.35 47.34 -66.37
N SER A 302 -77.10 47.29 -67.68
CA SER A 302 -76.07 46.43 -68.27
C SER A 302 -74.69 46.74 -67.70
N SER A 303 -74.34 48.02 -67.56
CA SER A 303 -73.09 48.45 -66.92
C SER A 303 -73.02 48.02 -65.44
N LEU A 304 -74.12 48.17 -64.68
CA LEU A 304 -74.18 47.70 -63.29
C LEU A 304 -74.01 46.18 -63.19
N ILE A 305 -74.61 45.40 -64.09
CA ILE A 305 -74.47 43.94 -64.13
C ILE A 305 -73.04 43.54 -64.48
N GLN A 306 -72.38 44.22 -65.42
CA GLN A 306 -70.97 43.99 -65.71
C GLN A 306 -70.08 44.25 -64.49
N ASN A 307 -70.30 45.35 -63.76
CA ASN A 307 -69.57 45.63 -62.52
C ASN A 307 -69.83 44.54 -61.46
N ILE A 308 -71.08 44.10 -61.27
CA ILE A 308 -71.41 43.00 -60.34
C ILE A 308 -70.68 41.71 -60.74
N GLN A 309 -70.64 41.36 -62.03
CA GLN A 309 -69.93 40.17 -62.49
C GLN A 309 -68.42 40.28 -62.22
N GLN A 310 -67.82 41.46 -62.42
CA GLN A 310 -66.41 41.71 -62.13
C GLN A 310 -66.12 41.61 -60.62
N ASP A 311 -66.97 42.18 -59.78
CA ASP A 311 -66.86 42.09 -58.31
C ASP A 311 -66.97 40.63 -57.85
N VAL A 312 -67.92 39.87 -58.41
CA VAL A 312 -68.09 38.44 -58.13
C VAL A 312 -66.83 37.64 -58.50
N GLN A 313 -66.22 37.89 -59.67
CA GLN A 313 -64.96 37.26 -60.04
C GLN A 313 -63.83 37.60 -59.06
N GLY A 314 -63.77 38.86 -58.60
CA GLY A 314 -62.83 39.30 -57.56
C GLY A 314 -63.00 38.52 -56.26
N VAL A 315 -64.25 38.37 -55.79
CA VAL A 315 -64.59 37.61 -54.58
C VAL A 315 -64.24 36.13 -54.74
N VAL A 316 -64.55 35.51 -55.89
CA VAL A 316 -64.19 34.10 -56.17
C VAL A 316 -62.68 33.90 -56.09
N LYS A 317 -61.89 34.79 -56.69
CA LYS A 317 -60.43 34.73 -56.62
C LYS A 317 -59.95 34.82 -55.18
N GLN A 318 -60.44 35.79 -54.42
CA GLN A 318 -60.07 36.00 -53.03
C GLN A 318 -60.40 34.79 -52.14
N ILE A 319 -61.57 34.18 -52.31
CA ILE A 319 -61.94 33.00 -51.52
C ILE A 319 -61.06 31.80 -51.87
N ASN A 320 -60.74 31.58 -53.15
CA ASN A 320 -59.81 30.50 -53.54
C ASN A 320 -58.42 30.68 -52.92
N GLU A 321 -57.88 31.90 -52.93
CA GLU A 321 -56.61 32.23 -52.28
C GLU A 321 -56.68 31.99 -50.75
N GLN A 322 -57.81 32.31 -50.11
CA GLN A 322 -58.02 32.03 -48.69
C GLN A 322 -58.07 30.53 -48.37
N VAL A 323 -58.75 29.72 -49.21
CA VAL A 323 -58.79 28.25 -49.05
C VAL A 323 -57.41 27.64 -49.22
N GLU A 324 -56.64 28.08 -50.21
CA GLU A 324 -55.26 27.62 -50.43
C GLU A 324 -54.37 27.97 -49.22
N SER A 325 -54.47 29.21 -48.74
CA SER A 325 -53.72 29.68 -47.57
C SER A 325 -54.09 28.89 -46.30
N ALA A 326 -55.38 28.67 -46.06
CA ALA A 326 -55.85 27.87 -44.93
C ALA A 326 -55.32 26.43 -44.99
N ASN A 327 -55.37 25.77 -46.15
CA ASN A 327 -54.82 24.42 -46.30
C ASN A 327 -53.30 24.36 -46.07
N LYS A 328 -52.57 25.37 -46.56
CA LYS A 328 -51.12 25.49 -46.31
C LYS A 328 -50.81 25.67 -44.83
N GLU A 329 -51.59 26.48 -44.13
CA GLU A 329 -51.38 26.74 -42.70
C GLU A 329 -51.78 25.52 -41.84
N ALA A 330 -52.84 24.80 -42.21
CA ALA A 330 -53.20 23.52 -41.59
C ALA A 330 -52.07 22.49 -41.74
N LYS A 331 -51.44 22.40 -42.92
CA LYS A 331 -50.28 21.53 -43.14
C LYS A 331 -49.10 21.90 -42.24
N LYS A 332 -48.75 23.19 -42.14
CA LYS A 332 -47.70 23.63 -41.20
C LYS A 332 -48.05 23.27 -39.75
N GLY A 333 -49.30 23.41 -39.35
CA GLY A 333 -49.75 22.97 -38.02
C GLY A 333 -49.50 21.48 -37.79
N THR A 334 -49.77 20.62 -38.78
CA THR A 334 -49.47 19.18 -38.66
C THR A 334 -47.97 18.90 -38.53
N GLU A 335 -47.12 19.63 -39.26
CA GLU A 335 -45.67 19.53 -39.14
C GLU A 335 -45.19 19.98 -37.75
N THR A 336 -45.74 21.07 -37.21
CA THR A 336 -45.47 21.53 -35.83
C THR A 336 -45.85 20.48 -34.79
N ASN A 337 -47.00 19.80 -34.94
CA ASN A 337 -47.40 18.72 -34.04
C ASN A 337 -46.41 17.54 -34.05
N ALA A 338 -45.85 17.19 -35.21
CA ALA A 338 -44.83 16.16 -35.31
C ALA A 338 -43.54 16.56 -34.57
N VAL A 339 -43.14 17.84 -34.66
CA VAL A 339 -41.99 18.38 -33.93
C VAL A 339 -42.22 18.37 -32.41
N ILE A 340 -43.41 18.75 -31.94
CA ILE A 340 -43.78 18.68 -30.51
C ILE A 340 -43.72 17.24 -29.99
N GLU A 341 -44.14 16.27 -30.79
CA GLU A 341 -44.06 14.86 -30.42
C GLU A 341 -42.61 14.38 -30.27
N GLU A 342 -41.72 14.80 -31.17
CA GLU A 342 -40.29 14.48 -31.08
C GLU A 342 -39.61 15.19 -29.90
N MET A 343 -39.99 16.44 -29.61
CA MET A 343 -39.57 17.13 -28.39
C MET A 343 -40.00 16.35 -27.14
N THR A 344 -41.24 15.87 -27.09
CA THR A 344 -41.77 15.08 -25.96
C THR A 344 -40.92 13.81 -25.74
N LYS A 345 -40.54 13.10 -26.80
CA LYS A 345 -39.64 11.94 -26.68
C LYS A 345 -38.27 12.34 -26.15
N THR A 346 -37.73 13.46 -26.61
CA THR A 346 -36.41 13.96 -26.19
C THR A 346 -36.42 14.34 -24.71
N VAL A 347 -37.45 15.03 -24.23
CA VAL A 347 -37.60 15.38 -22.81
C VAL A 347 -37.75 14.14 -21.94
N ASN A 348 -38.51 13.12 -22.38
CA ASN A 348 -38.59 11.86 -21.67
C ASN A 348 -37.23 11.14 -21.57
N LYS A 349 -36.39 11.21 -22.62
CA LYS A 349 -35.02 10.68 -22.56
C LYS A 349 -34.17 11.43 -21.53
N VAL A 350 -34.32 12.76 -21.44
CA VAL A 350 -33.65 13.58 -20.42
C VAL A 350 -34.11 13.16 -19.02
N ALA A 351 -35.42 12.99 -18.79
CA ALA A 351 -35.96 12.52 -17.52
C ALA A 351 -35.40 11.15 -17.11
N ALA A 352 -35.29 10.21 -18.06
CA ALA A 352 -34.67 8.91 -17.83
C ALA A 352 -33.18 9.02 -17.46
N ALA A 353 -32.41 9.84 -18.18
CA ALA A 353 -31.00 10.07 -17.87
C ALA A 353 -30.80 10.69 -16.48
N VAL A 354 -31.69 11.59 -16.04
CA VAL A 354 -31.68 12.16 -14.69
C VAL A 354 -31.96 11.09 -13.62
N GLN A 355 -32.86 10.15 -13.90
CA GLN A 355 -33.11 9.02 -13.01
C GLN A 355 -31.86 8.12 -12.89
N ASP A 356 -31.17 7.87 -14.00
CA ASP A 356 -29.91 7.10 -14.00
C ASP A 356 -28.82 7.80 -13.17
N ILE A 357 -28.69 9.13 -13.28
CA ILE A 357 -27.79 9.93 -12.44
C ILE A 357 -28.10 9.72 -10.95
N THR A 358 -29.38 9.73 -10.58
CA THR A 358 -29.79 9.52 -9.17
C THR A 358 -29.36 8.14 -8.65
N VAL A 359 -29.48 7.11 -9.48
CA VAL A 359 -29.03 5.74 -9.14
C VAL A 359 -27.50 5.67 -9.02
N LEU A 360 -26.77 6.36 -9.90
CA LEU A 360 -25.31 6.43 -9.83
C LEU A 360 -24.82 7.14 -8.57
N VAL A 361 -25.48 8.23 -8.17
CA VAL A 361 -25.17 8.94 -6.93
C VAL A 361 -25.42 8.07 -5.70
N ASP A 362 -26.52 7.30 -5.63
CA ASP A 362 -26.76 6.37 -4.50
C ASP A 362 -25.66 5.30 -4.40
N ARG A 363 -25.22 4.76 -5.55
CA ARG A 363 -24.08 3.82 -5.57
C ARG A 363 -22.78 4.49 -5.14
N GLN A 364 -22.54 5.71 -5.60
CA GLN A 364 -21.35 6.48 -5.22
C GLN A 364 -21.32 6.71 -3.70
N MET A 365 -22.45 7.06 -3.09
CA MET A 365 -22.57 7.22 -1.63
C MET A 365 -22.20 5.96 -0.85
N LYS A 366 -22.57 4.77 -1.33
CA LYS A 366 -22.18 3.50 -0.71
C LYS A 366 -20.68 3.27 -0.79
N THR A 367 -20.07 3.54 -1.94
CA THR A 367 -18.61 3.44 -2.12
C THR A 367 -17.88 4.43 -1.20
N ILE A 368 -18.37 5.66 -1.09
CA ILE A 368 -17.80 6.68 -0.21
C ILE A 368 -17.82 6.23 1.25
N GLN A 369 -18.94 5.66 1.73
CA GLN A 369 -19.02 5.11 3.09
C GLN A 369 -18.02 3.98 3.31
N GLN A 370 -17.85 3.10 2.32
CA GLN A 370 -16.86 2.04 2.40
C GLN A 370 -15.43 2.61 2.44
N THR A 371 -15.12 3.62 1.62
CA THR A 371 -13.83 4.31 1.64
C THR A 371 -13.58 4.99 2.98
N ALA A 372 -14.59 5.63 3.58
CA ALA A 372 -14.48 6.23 4.91
C ALA A 372 -14.08 5.18 5.97
N SER A 373 -14.77 4.04 6.00
CA SER A 373 -14.48 2.96 6.94
C SER A 373 -13.09 2.35 6.72
N GLN A 374 -12.66 2.20 5.47
CA GLN A 374 -11.30 1.72 5.15
C GLN A 374 -10.23 2.73 5.58
N SER A 375 -10.51 4.03 5.45
CA SER A 375 -9.61 5.08 5.93
C SER A 375 -9.45 5.03 7.45
N GLU A 376 -10.52 4.83 8.21
CA GLU A 376 -10.45 4.63 9.66
C GLU A 376 -9.61 3.40 10.04
N GLU A 377 -9.76 2.29 9.31
CA GLU A 377 -8.95 1.08 9.53
C GLU A 377 -7.45 1.33 9.27
N VAL A 378 -7.12 2.03 8.17
CA VAL A 378 -5.73 2.39 7.85
C VAL A 378 -5.14 3.36 8.88
N ALA A 379 -5.94 4.30 9.41
CA ALA A 379 -5.52 5.18 10.49
C ALA A 379 -5.14 4.38 11.75
N ALA A 380 -5.98 3.42 12.15
CA ALA A 380 -5.69 2.56 13.29
C ALA A 380 -4.43 1.69 13.07
N ILE A 381 -4.21 1.20 11.85
CA ILE A 381 -3.00 0.46 11.49
C ILE A 381 -1.76 1.37 11.57
N ALA A 382 -1.84 2.61 11.11
CA ALA A 382 -0.75 3.57 11.19
C ALA A 382 -0.39 3.87 12.66
N GLU A 383 -1.39 4.11 13.52
CA GLU A 383 -1.18 4.29 14.96
C GLU A 383 -0.52 3.06 15.61
N GLN A 384 -1.03 1.86 15.32
CA GLN A 384 -0.45 0.62 15.86
C GLN A 384 0.98 0.40 15.34
N THR A 385 1.27 0.78 14.10
CA THR A 385 2.62 0.68 13.51
C THR A 385 3.58 1.65 14.18
N SER A 386 3.13 2.87 14.48
CA SER A 386 3.92 3.86 15.21
C SER A 386 4.23 3.38 16.64
N ALA A 387 3.23 2.89 17.37
CA ALA A 387 3.43 2.30 18.69
C ALA A 387 4.38 1.08 18.65
N GLY A 388 4.21 0.19 17.67
CA GLY A 388 5.12 -0.95 17.47
C GLY A 388 6.55 -0.53 17.12
N ALA A 389 6.71 0.58 16.39
CA ALA A 389 8.02 1.16 16.09
C ALA A 389 8.72 1.68 17.35
N GLU A 390 7.98 2.32 18.27
CA GLU A 390 8.51 2.73 19.58
C GLU A 390 8.96 1.52 20.42
N GLU A 391 8.16 0.45 20.48
CA GLU A 391 8.53 -0.78 21.20
C GLU A 391 9.80 -1.43 20.64
N VAL A 392 9.90 -1.54 19.32
CA VAL A 392 11.09 -2.09 18.65
C VAL A 392 12.31 -1.20 18.86
N THR A 393 12.14 0.13 18.88
CA THR A 393 13.22 1.08 19.19
C THR A 393 13.75 0.84 20.60
N SER A 394 12.86 0.71 21.59
CA SER A 394 13.25 0.41 22.97
C SER A 394 13.98 -0.93 23.07
N ALA A 395 13.47 -1.99 22.43
CA ALA A 395 14.12 -3.30 22.43
C ALA A 395 15.49 -3.29 21.75
N THR A 396 15.66 -2.48 20.72
CA THR A 396 16.94 -2.31 20.01
C THR A 396 17.96 -1.59 20.90
N GLN A 397 17.52 -0.61 21.69
CA GLN A 397 18.38 0.06 22.68
C GLN A 397 18.82 -0.91 23.77
N ASP A 398 17.88 -1.68 24.35
CA ASP A 398 18.21 -2.72 25.34
C ASP A 398 19.20 -3.75 24.78
N GLN A 399 19.05 -4.11 23.50
CA GLN A 399 19.96 -5.03 22.83
C GLN A 399 21.36 -4.43 22.66
N ALA A 400 21.49 -3.14 22.35
CA ALA A 400 22.77 -2.45 22.29
C ALA A 400 23.48 -2.47 23.66
N ASP A 401 22.75 -2.20 24.74
CA ASP A 401 23.28 -2.24 26.11
C ASP A 401 23.75 -3.65 26.50
N VAL A 402 23.03 -4.69 26.09
CA VAL A 402 23.45 -6.09 26.31
C VAL A 402 24.73 -6.42 25.55
N ILE A 403 24.87 -5.93 24.31
CA ILE A 403 26.08 -6.16 23.49
C ILE A 403 27.29 -5.48 24.13
N GLU A 404 27.16 -4.26 24.63
CA GLU A 404 28.22 -3.57 25.36
C GLU A 404 28.64 -4.35 26.61
N ASN A 405 27.67 -4.87 27.38
CA ASN A 405 27.96 -5.70 28.55
C ASN A 405 28.69 -7.01 28.19
N VAL A 406 28.34 -7.64 27.06
CA VAL A 406 29.05 -8.84 26.57
C VAL A 406 30.52 -8.51 26.24
N GLU A 407 30.78 -7.34 25.63
CA GLU A 407 32.14 -6.90 25.35
C GLU A 407 32.96 -6.66 26.64
N ILE A 408 32.34 -6.03 27.65
CA ILE A 408 32.97 -5.84 28.98
C ILE A 408 33.32 -7.20 29.59
N LEU A 409 32.38 -8.14 29.64
CA LEU A 409 32.61 -9.48 30.21
C LEU A 409 33.66 -10.26 29.43
N ALA A 410 33.72 -10.11 28.11
CA ALA A 410 34.75 -10.74 27.28
C ALA A 410 36.14 -10.18 27.58
N ASN A 411 36.25 -8.86 27.81
CA ASN A 411 37.49 -8.22 28.23
C ASN A 411 37.92 -8.64 29.64
N GLU A 412 36.98 -8.76 30.59
CA GLU A 412 37.27 -9.31 31.93
C GLU A 412 37.77 -10.75 31.86
N LEU A 413 37.14 -11.59 31.02
CA LEU A 413 37.57 -12.98 30.80
C LEU A 413 38.98 -13.04 30.23
N LYS A 414 39.31 -12.16 29.28
CA LYS A 414 40.67 -12.03 28.74
C LYS A 414 41.67 -11.66 29.83
N GLU A 415 41.37 -10.67 30.66
CA GLU A 415 42.25 -10.25 31.74
C GLU A 415 42.48 -11.38 32.76
N GLN A 416 41.43 -12.12 33.11
CA GLN A 416 41.54 -13.29 33.99
C GLN A 416 42.41 -14.39 33.37
N ALA A 417 42.21 -14.67 32.08
CA ALA A 417 43.03 -15.63 31.34
C ALA A 417 44.50 -15.20 31.31
N GLU A 418 44.79 -13.92 31.06
CA GLU A 418 46.15 -13.37 31.05
C GLU A 418 46.82 -13.46 32.43
N LYS A 419 46.10 -13.19 33.52
CA LYS A 419 46.60 -13.39 34.89
C LYS A 419 46.94 -14.86 35.19
N LEU A 420 46.12 -15.79 34.71
CA LEU A 420 46.39 -17.22 34.83
C LEU A 420 47.63 -17.62 34.02
N GLN A 421 47.77 -17.11 32.79
CA GLN A 421 48.94 -17.33 31.95
C GLN A 421 50.22 -16.83 32.61
N GLN A 422 50.21 -15.62 33.17
CA GLN A 422 51.35 -15.06 33.91
C GLN A 422 51.78 -15.92 35.09
N THR A 423 50.81 -16.50 35.81
CA THR A 423 51.07 -17.41 36.93
C THR A 423 51.79 -18.68 36.46
N ILE A 424 51.47 -19.14 35.26
CA ILE A 424 51.95 -20.41 34.71
C ILE A 424 53.27 -20.26 33.96
N ILE A 425 53.55 -19.10 33.37
CA ILE A 425 54.85 -18.76 32.77
C ILE A 425 55.99 -18.85 33.80
N ARG A 426 55.69 -18.69 35.09
CA ARG A 426 56.65 -18.93 36.18
C ARG A 426 57.15 -20.38 36.20
N PHE A 427 56.34 -21.33 35.75
CA PHE A 427 56.71 -22.73 35.64
C PHE A 427 57.37 -23.01 34.28
N GLN A 428 58.69 -23.20 34.31
CA GLN A 428 59.48 -23.58 33.16
C GLN A 428 59.38 -25.10 32.96
N VAL A 429 58.58 -25.49 31.97
CA VAL A 429 58.39 -26.89 31.55
C VAL A 429 59.52 -27.37 30.65
#